data_AF-A0A1Y0AYL2-F1
#
_entry.id   AF-A0A1Y0AYL2-F1
#
_cell.length_a   1.000
_cell.length_b   1.000
_cell.length_c   1.000
_cell.angle_alpha   90.00
_cell.angle_beta   90.00
_cell.angle_gamma   90.00
#
_symmetry.space_group_name_H-M   'P 1'
#
loop_
_entity.id
_entity.type
_entity.pdbx_description
1 polymer ?
#
loop_
_entity_poly.entity_id
_entity_poly.type
_entity_poly.pdbx_seq_one_letter_code
_entity_poly.pdbx_strand_id
1 'polypeptide(L)'
;GSNSTNLNSWTGTDENPERPPTVEYIEAIAKAAEAHGFSTLLLPTGAGCLDSLAVAAYLAARTTKLHLLFAARPGATSPAIFAKQVATINCWTHGRALPNIVTGGSPKELAAEGDFLDHDTRYERTREYIHLLKQLFTLPSVTYEGRFYRLENASLFPKPAQRPPIYFGGASDIAKEVAAKEADVYMMWGETFERMKERIEEMKQKAAHYGRTLRYSISFQVVLGETEKEAWEQADALVSHLSESAKRKKDELIQKGDSVGAKRLHELMKTSAERRFQIGPNLWAGLTQVLSGNSIALVGTPEQVADRLIEFIG
;
A
#
# COMPACT_ATOMS: atom_id res chain seq x y z
N GLY A 1 -31.61 16.33 -14.01
CA GLY A 1 -30.36 16.96 -13.57
C GLY A 1 -29.52 15.90 -12.92
N SER A 2 -28.60 15.29 -13.67
CA SER A 2 -27.65 14.33 -13.12
C SER A 2 -26.45 15.08 -12.57
N ASN A 3 -26.38 15.22 -11.26
CA ASN A 3 -25.13 15.50 -10.58
C ASN A 3 -24.24 14.25 -10.72
N SER A 4 -23.56 14.10 -11.86
CA SER A 4 -22.44 13.17 -11.95
C SER A 4 -21.27 13.80 -11.21
N THR A 5 -21.14 13.44 -9.94
CA THR A 5 -19.90 13.65 -9.18
C THR A 5 -18.78 12.94 -9.92
N ASN A 6 -17.83 13.70 -10.48
CA ASN A 6 -16.58 13.18 -11.02
C ASN A 6 -15.90 12.33 -9.94
N LEU A 7 -16.07 11.02 -10.02
CA LEU A 7 -15.22 10.08 -9.31
C LEU A 7 -13.88 10.15 -10.05
N ASN A 8 -12.82 10.64 -9.40
CA ASN A 8 -11.49 10.61 -10.00
C ASN A 8 -11.20 9.15 -10.40
N SER A 9 -10.99 8.89 -11.69
CA SER A 9 -10.67 7.53 -12.15
C SER A 9 -9.35 7.07 -11.56
N TRP A 10 -9.25 5.76 -11.31
CA TRP A 10 -8.01 5.13 -10.87
C TRP A 10 -6.89 5.24 -11.91
N THR A 11 -7.24 5.43 -13.19
CA THR A 11 -6.30 5.65 -14.31
C THR A 11 -5.76 7.09 -14.36
N GLY A 12 -6.21 7.99 -13.48
CA GLY A 12 -5.82 9.40 -13.51
C GLY A 12 -6.22 10.12 -14.80
N THR A 13 -7.15 9.55 -15.57
CA THR A 13 -7.75 10.20 -16.74
C THR A 13 -8.86 11.14 -16.29
N ASP A 14 -9.17 12.15 -17.10
CA ASP A 14 -10.29 13.07 -16.87
C ASP A 14 -11.67 12.39 -17.06
N GLU A 15 -11.69 11.07 -17.22
CA GLU A 15 -12.88 10.25 -17.41
C GLU A 15 -13.36 9.68 -16.07
N ASN A 16 -14.66 9.37 -15.99
CA ASN A 16 -15.20 8.62 -14.86
C ASN A 16 -14.60 7.21 -14.83
N PRO A 17 -14.45 6.58 -13.65
CA PRO A 17 -14.05 5.18 -13.59
C PRO A 17 -15.01 4.36 -14.45
N GLU A 18 -14.46 3.52 -15.32
CA GLU A 18 -15.24 2.63 -16.20
C GLU A 18 -16.21 1.75 -15.38
N ARG A 19 -15.84 1.43 -14.13
CA ARG A 19 -16.65 0.64 -13.20
C ARG A 19 -16.72 1.30 -11.82
N PRO A 20 -17.92 1.62 -11.30
CA PRO A 20 -18.07 2.13 -9.94
C PRO A 20 -17.71 1.04 -8.90
N PRO A 21 -17.19 1.41 -7.72
CA PRO A 21 -16.81 0.46 -6.67
C PRO A 21 -18.05 0.00 -5.88
N THR A 22 -18.99 -0.69 -6.53
CA THR A 22 -20.18 -1.22 -5.87
C THR A 22 -19.86 -2.43 -5.01
N VAL A 23 -20.79 -2.78 -4.13
CA VAL A 23 -20.70 -3.97 -3.28
C VAL A 23 -20.51 -5.24 -4.13
N GLU A 24 -21.29 -5.38 -5.20
CA GLU A 24 -21.23 -6.51 -6.12
C GLU A 24 -19.86 -6.61 -6.81
N TYR A 25 -19.31 -5.47 -7.24
CA TYR A 25 -18.02 -5.44 -7.93
C TYR A 25 -16.86 -5.79 -7.00
N ILE A 26 -16.84 -5.22 -5.79
CA ILE A 26 -15.79 -5.50 -4.80
C ILE A 26 -15.86 -6.96 -4.33
N GLU A 27 -17.06 -7.51 -4.14
CA GLU A 27 -17.22 -8.93 -3.80
C GLU A 27 -16.74 -9.84 -4.93
N ALA A 28 -17.07 -9.53 -6.19
CA ALA A 28 -16.64 -10.31 -7.34
C ALA A 28 -15.10 -10.36 -7.44
N ILE A 29 -14.41 -9.23 -7.22
CA ILE A 29 -12.94 -9.18 -7.17
C ILE A 29 -12.40 -10.09 -6.05
N ALA A 30 -12.94 -9.97 -4.84
CA ALA A 30 -12.48 -10.75 -3.71
C ALA A 30 -12.70 -12.26 -3.91
N LYS A 31 -13.85 -12.64 -4.49
CA LYS A 31 -14.18 -14.03 -4.82
C LYS A 31 -13.26 -14.60 -5.90
N ALA A 32 -13.00 -13.83 -6.95
CA ALA A 32 -12.06 -14.22 -7.99
C ALA A 32 -10.64 -14.42 -7.42
N ALA A 33 -10.16 -13.46 -6.62
CA ALA A 33 -8.86 -13.56 -5.97
C ALA A 33 -8.75 -14.83 -5.10
N GLU A 34 -9.75 -15.09 -4.26
CA GLU A 34 -9.79 -16.29 -3.40
C GLU A 34 -9.86 -17.59 -4.22
N ALA A 35 -10.66 -17.63 -5.28
CA ALA A 35 -10.81 -18.82 -6.15
C ALA A 35 -9.52 -19.17 -6.90
N HIS A 36 -8.72 -18.16 -7.24
CA HIS A 36 -7.46 -18.32 -7.98
C HIS A 36 -6.22 -18.34 -7.08
N GLY A 37 -6.40 -18.55 -5.77
CA GLY A 37 -5.29 -18.82 -4.84
C GLY A 37 -4.52 -17.60 -4.35
N PHE A 38 -5.02 -16.38 -4.57
CA PHE A 38 -4.46 -15.21 -3.91
C PHE A 38 -4.64 -15.32 -2.40
N SER A 39 -3.56 -15.10 -1.65
CA SER A 39 -3.56 -15.26 -0.20
C SER A 39 -4.09 -14.05 0.55
N THR A 40 -3.90 -12.86 -0.01
CA THR A 40 -4.13 -11.57 0.65
C THR A 40 -4.63 -10.54 -0.34
N LEU A 41 -5.63 -9.74 0.07
CA LEU A 41 -6.13 -8.59 -0.67
C LEU A 41 -5.76 -7.30 0.05
N LEU A 42 -5.04 -6.40 -0.64
CA LEU A 42 -4.72 -5.07 -0.13
C LEU A 42 -5.89 -4.12 -0.33
N LEU A 43 -6.33 -3.48 0.76
CA LEU A 43 -7.39 -2.49 0.78
C LEU A 43 -6.76 -1.11 1.07
N PRO A 44 -6.64 -0.23 0.05
CA PRO A 44 -5.93 1.04 0.17
C PRO A 44 -6.72 2.06 1.00
N THR A 45 -6.03 3.14 1.39
CA THR A 45 -6.63 4.34 1.99
C THR A 45 -6.27 5.55 1.15
N GLY A 46 -7.13 6.57 1.12
CA GLY A 46 -6.88 7.80 0.39
C GLY A 46 -8.16 8.58 0.13
N ALA A 47 -8.04 9.87 -0.20
CA ALA A 47 -9.20 10.70 -0.56
C ALA A 47 -10.05 10.16 -1.72
N GLY A 48 -9.47 9.32 -2.60
CA GLY A 48 -10.17 8.66 -3.70
C GLY A 48 -10.61 7.21 -3.42
N CYS A 49 -10.47 6.73 -2.18
CA CYS A 49 -10.75 5.35 -1.80
C CYS A 49 -12.03 5.26 -0.96
N LEU A 50 -12.69 4.10 -1.00
CA LEU A 50 -13.62 3.72 0.07
C LEU A 50 -12.86 3.50 1.38
N ASP A 51 -13.56 3.57 2.51
CA ASP A 51 -12.97 3.24 3.81
C ASP A 51 -12.52 1.77 3.84
N SER A 52 -11.22 1.56 4.08
CA SER A 52 -10.57 0.25 3.97
C SER A 52 -11.09 -0.74 5.00
N LEU A 53 -11.42 -0.27 6.20
CA LEU A 53 -11.91 -1.09 7.31
C LEU A 53 -13.35 -1.53 7.07
N ALA A 54 -14.22 -0.64 6.60
CA ALA A 54 -15.59 -0.97 6.23
C ALA A 54 -15.62 -2.05 5.14
N VAL A 55 -14.79 -1.89 4.11
CA VAL A 55 -14.63 -2.90 3.05
C VAL A 55 -14.09 -4.22 3.61
N ALA A 56 -13.10 -4.17 4.51
CA ALA A 56 -12.56 -5.37 5.16
C ALA A 56 -13.62 -6.10 5.98
N ALA A 57 -14.41 -5.40 6.78
CA ALA A 57 -15.47 -5.99 7.59
C ALA A 57 -16.55 -6.66 6.70
N TYR A 58 -16.91 -6.04 5.58
CA TYR A 58 -17.82 -6.63 4.61
C TYR A 58 -17.24 -7.91 3.99
N LEU A 59 -16.01 -7.85 3.47
CA LEU A 59 -15.36 -8.98 2.80
C LEU A 59 -15.00 -10.11 3.76
N ALA A 60 -14.77 -9.83 5.03
CA ALA A 60 -14.50 -10.82 6.07
C ALA A 60 -15.63 -11.86 6.16
N ALA A 61 -16.88 -11.41 6.02
CA ALA A 61 -18.07 -12.27 6.05
C ALA A 61 -18.36 -12.96 4.70
N ARG A 62 -17.74 -12.52 3.60
CA ARG A 62 -17.97 -13.03 2.24
C ARG A 62 -16.85 -13.90 1.72
N THR A 63 -15.70 -13.93 2.37
CA THR A 63 -14.53 -14.73 1.99
C THR A 63 -14.21 -15.73 3.09
N THR A 64 -13.51 -16.81 2.74
CA THR A 64 -13.25 -17.94 3.66
C THR A 64 -11.78 -18.17 3.95
N LYS A 65 -10.88 -17.76 3.05
CA LYS A 65 -9.44 -18.00 3.06
C LYS A 65 -8.63 -16.72 2.89
N LEU A 66 -9.17 -15.73 2.17
CA LEU A 66 -8.49 -14.50 1.83
C LEU A 66 -8.15 -13.67 3.07
N HIS A 67 -6.87 -13.31 3.22
CA HIS A 67 -6.45 -12.32 4.21
C HIS A 67 -6.78 -10.91 3.72
N LEU A 68 -7.17 -10.03 4.62
CA LEU A 68 -7.60 -8.67 4.33
C LEU A 68 -6.57 -7.73 4.93
N LEU A 69 -5.75 -7.13 4.07
CA LEU A 69 -4.70 -6.19 4.44
C LEU A 69 -5.23 -4.77 4.30
N PHE A 70 -5.73 -4.18 5.38
CA PHE A 70 -6.40 -2.88 5.34
C PHE A 70 -5.58 -1.77 5.96
N ALA A 71 -5.57 -0.64 5.28
CA ALA A 71 -4.76 0.51 5.63
C ALA A 71 -5.37 1.34 6.78
N ALA A 72 -4.56 1.73 7.75
CA ALA A 72 -4.91 2.71 8.77
C ALA A 72 -3.86 3.82 8.88
N ARG A 73 -4.33 5.05 9.07
CA ARG A 73 -3.47 6.22 9.27
C ARG A 73 -3.29 6.53 10.76
N PRO A 74 -2.06 6.50 11.30
CA PRO A 74 -1.77 6.97 12.65
C PRO A 74 -2.24 8.41 12.83
N GLY A 75 -3.02 8.68 13.89
CA GLY A 75 -3.58 9.99 14.20
C GLY A 75 -5.05 10.15 13.78
N ALA A 76 -5.51 9.44 12.76
CA ALA A 76 -6.92 9.45 12.34
C ALA A 76 -7.80 8.56 13.23
N THR A 77 -7.24 7.50 13.81
CA THR A 77 -7.94 6.61 14.74
C THR A 77 -7.01 6.25 15.89
N SER A 78 -7.54 6.24 17.12
CA SER A 78 -6.78 5.80 18.30
C SER A 78 -6.26 4.37 18.13
N PRO A 79 -5.02 4.05 18.58
CA PRO A 79 -4.47 2.70 18.47
C PRO A 79 -5.32 1.66 19.22
N ALA A 80 -5.94 2.02 20.34
CA ALA A 80 -6.83 1.13 21.08
C ALA A 80 -8.08 0.75 20.29
N ILE A 81 -8.69 1.72 19.60
CA ILE A 81 -9.88 1.49 18.76
C ILE A 81 -9.51 0.66 17.54
N PHE A 82 -8.43 1.00 16.85
CA PHE A 82 -8.00 0.25 15.67
C PHE A 82 -7.61 -1.19 16.01
N ALA A 83 -6.87 -1.39 17.10
CA ALA A 83 -6.55 -2.73 17.57
C ALA A 83 -7.81 -3.55 17.92
N LYS A 84 -8.85 -2.93 18.50
CA LYS A 84 -10.14 -3.59 18.73
C LYS A 84 -10.84 -3.97 17.43
N GLN A 85 -10.81 -3.10 16.41
CA GLN A 85 -11.37 -3.37 15.09
C GLN A 85 -10.66 -4.57 14.42
N VAL A 86 -9.33 -4.57 14.42
CA VAL A 86 -8.51 -5.68 13.91
C VAL A 86 -8.79 -6.98 14.67
N ALA A 87 -8.86 -6.92 16.00
CA ALA A 87 -9.11 -8.11 16.83
C ALA A 87 -10.51 -8.69 16.62
N THR A 88 -11.52 -7.83 16.43
CA THR A 88 -12.90 -8.24 16.10
C THR A 88 -12.93 -9.02 14.78
N ILE A 89 -12.34 -8.47 13.72
CA ILE A 89 -12.32 -9.15 12.42
C ILE A 89 -11.51 -10.45 12.52
N ASN A 90 -10.37 -10.45 13.23
CA ASN A 90 -9.60 -11.67 13.44
C ASN A 90 -10.38 -12.77 14.19
N CYS A 91 -11.22 -12.40 15.15
CA CYS A 91 -12.08 -13.34 15.85
C CYS A 91 -13.09 -13.99 14.91
N TRP A 92 -13.73 -13.22 14.02
CA TRP A 92 -14.70 -13.74 13.07
C TRP A 92 -14.06 -14.55 11.94
N THR A 93 -12.85 -14.18 11.56
CA THR A 93 -12.19 -14.74 10.38
C THR A 93 -11.14 -15.80 10.69
N HIS A 94 -10.91 -16.09 11.97
CA HIS A 94 -9.84 -16.96 12.45
C HIS A 94 -8.44 -16.51 12.02
N GLY A 95 -8.16 -15.20 12.11
CA GLY A 95 -6.81 -14.66 11.90
C GLY A 95 -6.54 -14.00 10.55
N ARG A 96 -7.57 -13.66 9.76
CA ARG A 96 -7.40 -13.12 8.38
C ARG A 96 -7.29 -11.60 8.30
N ALA A 97 -7.38 -10.86 9.41
CA ALA A 97 -7.25 -9.39 9.40
C ALA A 97 -5.80 -8.95 9.63
N LEU A 98 -5.23 -8.29 8.62
CA LEU A 98 -3.85 -7.80 8.61
C LEU A 98 -3.82 -6.26 8.61
N PRO A 99 -3.22 -5.62 9.64
CA PRO A 99 -3.07 -4.17 9.66
C PRO A 99 -1.94 -3.70 8.74
N ASN A 100 -2.26 -2.81 7.81
CA ASN A 100 -1.30 -2.04 7.02
C ASN A 100 -1.24 -0.60 7.56
N ILE A 101 -0.10 -0.15 8.03
CA ILE A 101 0.03 1.20 8.59
C ILE A 101 0.56 2.14 7.52
N VAL A 102 -0.12 3.28 7.33
CA VAL A 102 0.20 4.25 6.29
C VAL A 102 0.29 5.65 6.90
N THR A 103 1.51 6.20 7.00
CA THR A 103 1.75 7.53 7.59
C THR A 103 1.09 8.67 6.79
N GLY A 104 0.99 8.52 5.47
CA GLY A 104 0.50 9.55 4.56
C GLY A 104 1.63 10.40 3.95
N GLY A 105 1.57 10.60 2.63
CA GLY A 105 2.62 11.26 1.85
C GLY A 105 2.22 12.59 1.20
N SER A 106 0.99 13.07 1.44
CA SER A 106 0.45 14.29 0.86
C SER A 106 -0.04 15.21 1.98
N PRO A 107 0.69 16.30 2.31
CA PRO A 107 0.26 17.27 3.32
C PRO A 107 -1.13 17.84 3.05
N LYS A 108 -1.47 18.07 1.77
CA LYS A 108 -2.79 18.57 1.38
C LYS A 108 -3.91 17.58 1.73
N GLU A 109 -3.68 16.29 1.46
CA GLU A 109 -4.64 15.24 1.79
C GLU A 109 -4.79 15.09 3.31
N LEU A 110 -3.66 15.06 4.02
CA LEU A 110 -3.63 14.96 5.48
C LEU A 110 -4.32 16.14 6.15
N ALA A 111 -4.10 17.36 5.67
CA ALA A 111 -4.76 18.56 6.17
C ALA A 111 -6.29 18.51 5.95
N ALA A 112 -6.75 17.91 4.86
CA ALA A 112 -8.20 17.70 4.62
C ALA A 112 -8.83 16.72 5.61
N GLU A 113 -8.01 15.90 6.27
CA GLU A 113 -8.41 14.96 7.32
C GLU A 113 -8.09 15.47 8.73
N GLY A 114 -7.62 16.72 8.84
CA GLY A 114 -7.31 17.38 10.10
C GLY A 114 -5.90 17.14 10.65
N ASP A 115 -4.99 16.55 9.87
CA ASP A 115 -3.61 16.30 10.28
C ASP A 115 -2.62 17.29 9.64
N PHE A 116 -1.98 18.09 10.50
CA PHE A 116 -1.08 19.19 10.09
C PHE A 116 0.37 18.97 10.54
N LEU A 117 0.71 17.78 11.05
CA LEU A 117 2.07 17.48 11.48
C LEU A 117 3.05 17.49 10.29
N ASP A 118 4.28 17.93 10.54
CA ASP A 118 5.36 17.85 9.57
C ASP A 118 5.77 16.40 9.27
N HIS A 119 6.53 16.21 8.19
CA HIS A 119 6.87 14.88 7.69
C HIS A 119 7.49 13.97 8.75
N ASP A 120 8.49 14.44 9.50
CA ASP A 120 9.23 13.59 10.43
C ASP A 120 8.42 13.30 11.69
N THR A 121 7.74 14.32 12.23
CA THR A 121 6.86 14.14 13.40
C THR A 121 5.73 13.13 13.10
N ARG A 122 5.22 13.05 11.87
CA ARG A 122 4.25 12.01 11.49
C ARG A 122 4.84 10.60 11.63
N TYR A 123 6.10 10.38 11.26
CA TYR A 123 6.74 9.07 11.42
C TYR A 123 7.07 8.74 12.88
N GLU A 124 7.40 9.74 13.70
CA GLU A 124 7.52 9.53 15.16
C GLU A 124 6.18 9.07 15.76
N ARG A 125 5.06 9.68 15.35
CA ARG A 125 3.71 9.23 15.72
C ARG A 125 3.41 7.83 15.21
N THR A 126 3.78 7.52 13.97
CA THR A 126 3.63 6.18 13.40
C THR A 126 4.38 5.12 14.19
N ARG A 127 5.61 5.41 14.63
CA ARG A 127 6.38 4.48 15.48
C ARG A 127 5.63 4.16 16.76
N GLU A 128 5.17 5.20 17.47
CA GLU A 128 4.41 5.06 18.71
C GLU A 128 3.11 4.28 18.51
N TYR A 129 2.44 4.52 17.38
CA TYR A 129 1.22 3.82 16.98
C TYR A 129 1.45 2.32 16.81
N ILE A 130 2.44 1.93 15.98
CA ILE A 130 2.76 0.52 15.71
C ILE A 130 3.19 -0.19 17.01
N HIS A 131 3.99 0.50 17.82
CA HIS A 131 4.42 -0.01 19.12
C HIS A 131 3.23 -0.36 20.02
N LEU A 132 2.25 0.54 20.13
CA LEU A 132 1.04 0.32 20.92
C LEU A 132 0.14 -0.79 20.35
N LEU A 133 0.00 -0.89 19.03
CA LEU A 133 -0.75 -2.00 18.42
C LEU A 133 -0.16 -3.35 18.83
N LYS A 134 1.18 -3.49 18.77
CA LYS A 134 1.87 -4.73 19.18
C LYS A 134 1.61 -5.06 20.64
N GLN A 135 1.69 -4.07 21.53
CA GLN A 135 1.40 -4.26 22.94
C GLN A 135 -0.07 -4.65 23.18
N LEU A 136 -1.02 -3.94 22.59
CA LEU A 136 -2.46 -4.19 22.75
C LEU A 136 -2.84 -5.61 22.31
N PHE A 137 -2.29 -6.09 21.19
CA PHE A 137 -2.53 -7.46 20.73
C PHE A 137 -1.95 -8.52 21.68
N THR A 138 -0.86 -8.25 22.38
CA THR A 138 -0.09 -9.26 23.13
C THR A 138 -0.30 -9.19 24.65
N LEU A 139 -0.12 -8.02 25.26
CA LEU A 139 -0.15 -7.82 26.71
C LEU A 139 -1.57 -7.82 27.29
N PRO A 140 -1.81 -8.38 28.49
CA PRO A 140 -3.15 -8.40 29.11
C PRO A 140 -3.80 -7.01 29.23
N SER A 141 -3.01 -5.99 29.56
CA SER A 141 -3.40 -4.59 29.61
C SER A 141 -2.20 -3.69 29.28
N VAL A 142 -2.46 -2.49 28.81
CA VAL A 142 -1.47 -1.50 28.38
C VAL A 142 -1.76 -0.15 29.05
N THR A 143 -0.80 0.31 29.85
CA THR A 143 -0.72 1.70 30.31
C THR A 143 0.52 2.31 29.69
N TYR A 144 0.36 3.45 29.04
CA TYR A 144 1.41 4.08 28.25
C TYR A 144 1.21 5.60 28.23
N GLU A 145 2.29 6.35 28.38
CA GLU A 145 2.31 7.81 28.29
C GLU A 145 3.46 8.22 27.36
N GLY A 146 3.13 8.42 26.09
CA GLY A 146 4.07 8.87 25.07
C GLY A 146 3.78 10.28 24.60
N ARG A 147 4.45 10.67 23.52
CA ARG A 147 4.30 12.03 22.96
C ARG A 147 2.96 12.21 22.26
N PHE A 148 2.43 11.15 21.65
CA PHE A 148 1.24 11.23 20.79
C PHE A 148 0.03 10.50 21.35
N TYR A 149 0.26 9.48 22.17
CA TYR A 149 -0.78 8.63 22.72
C TYR A 149 -0.58 8.43 24.21
N ARG A 150 -1.71 8.45 24.92
CA ARG A 150 -1.80 8.05 26.31
C ARG A 150 -2.90 7.00 26.46
N LEU A 151 -2.55 5.85 27.03
CA LEU A 151 -3.47 4.77 27.35
C LEU A 151 -3.38 4.49 28.85
N GLU A 152 -4.51 4.19 29.46
CA GLU A 152 -4.60 3.81 30.87
C GLU A 152 -5.40 2.52 30.97
N ASN A 153 -4.75 1.45 31.47
CA ASN A 153 -5.34 0.12 31.63
C ASN A 153 -6.07 -0.40 30.38
N ALA A 154 -5.57 -0.08 29.19
CA ALA A 154 -6.22 -0.45 27.93
C ALA A 154 -6.05 -1.95 27.65
N SER A 155 -7.17 -2.66 27.50
CA SER A 155 -7.19 -4.09 27.16
C SER A 155 -8.06 -4.35 25.94
N LEU A 156 -7.71 -5.37 25.16
CA LEU A 156 -8.52 -5.84 24.03
C LEU A 156 -9.39 -7.04 24.41
N PHE A 157 -10.64 -7.01 23.94
CA PHE A 157 -11.53 -8.17 23.93
C PHE A 157 -12.21 -8.30 22.55
N PRO A 158 -12.13 -9.47 21.89
CA PRO A 158 -11.26 -10.59 22.23
C PRO A 158 -9.78 -10.26 21.95
N LYS A 159 -8.84 -11.00 22.55
CA LYS A 159 -7.46 -11.02 22.08
C LYS A 159 -7.34 -11.91 20.84
N PRO A 160 -6.59 -11.50 19.81
CA PRO A 160 -6.35 -12.39 18.68
C PRO A 160 -5.50 -13.59 19.15
N ALA A 161 -5.83 -14.80 18.68
CA ALA A 161 -5.13 -16.02 19.08
C ALA A 161 -3.63 -15.97 18.73
N GLN A 162 -3.29 -15.32 17.62
CA GLN A 162 -1.93 -14.94 17.25
C GLN A 162 -1.91 -13.45 16.95
N ARG A 163 -0.86 -12.76 17.36
CA ARG A 163 -0.67 -11.34 17.01
C ARG A 163 -0.62 -11.19 15.48
N PRO A 164 -1.49 -10.36 14.87
CA PRO A 164 -1.42 -10.08 13.45
C PRO A 164 -0.09 -9.41 13.09
N PRO A 165 0.58 -9.81 11.99
CA PRO A 165 1.77 -9.13 11.52
C PRO A 165 1.40 -7.72 11.04
N ILE A 166 2.24 -6.75 11.36
CA ILE A 166 2.08 -5.36 10.96
C ILE A 166 2.88 -5.11 9.70
N TYR A 167 2.17 -4.64 8.68
CA TYR A 167 2.73 -4.21 7.41
C TYR A 167 2.96 -2.70 7.45
N PHE A 168 4.13 -2.28 6.98
CA PHE A 168 4.49 -0.87 6.94
C PHE A 168 5.55 -0.64 5.86
N GLY A 169 5.52 0.52 5.20
CA GLY A 169 6.46 0.88 4.16
C GLY A 169 6.84 2.34 4.18
N GLY A 170 7.75 2.72 3.30
CA GLY A 170 8.16 4.11 3.10
C GLY A 170 9.65 4.22 2.78
N ALA A 171 9.99 5.07 1.81
CA ALA A 171 11.35 5.14 1.26
C ALA A 171 12.28 6.16 1.94
N SER A 172 11.74 7.05 2.78
CA SER A 172 12.56 8.04 3.52
C SER A 172 13.38 7.38 4.62
N ASP A 173 14.46 8.03 5.06
CA ASP A 173 15.33 7.46 6.10
C ASP A 173 14.60 7.23 7.42
N ILE A 174 13.76 8.18 7.85
CA ILE A 174 12.92 8.01 9.05
C ILE A 174 11.87 6.90 8.87
N ALA A 175 11.29 6.72 7.67
CA ALA A 175 10.37 5.61 7.43
C ALA A 175 11.07 4.25 7.54
N LYS A 176 12.24 4.12 6.93
CA LYS A 176 13.07 2.91 7.01
C LYS A 176 13.47 2.60 8.46
N GLU A 177 13.80 3.64 9.22
CA GLU A 177 14.13 3.53 10.63
C GLU A 177 12.94 3.00 11.46
N VAL A 178 11.74 3.54 11.25
CA VAL A 178 10.51 3.06 11.89
C VAL A 178 10.20 1.63 11.48
N ALA A 179 10.35 1.29 10.20
CA ALA A 179 10.14 -0.06 9.69
C ALA A 179 11.08 -1.07 10.35
N ALA A 180 12.38 -0.75 10.41
CA ALA A 180 13.39 -1.60 11.03
C ALA A 180 13.09 -1.88 12.51
N LYS A 181 12.66 -0.86 13.26
CA LYS A 181 12.30 -0.98 14.68
C LYS A 181 11.01 -1.75 14.91
N GLU A 182 9.97 -1.49 14.12
CA GLU A 182 8.61 -1.84 14.53
C GLU A 182 7.85 -2.79 13.59
N ALA A 183 8.08 -2.72 12.27
CA ALA A 183 7.30 -3.49 11.29
C ALA A 183 7.65 -4.99 11.31
N ASP A 184 6.70 -5.84 10.89
CA ASP A 184 6.97 -7.25 10.64
C ASP A 184 7.19 -7.54 9.15
N VAL A 185 6.49 -6.78 8.31
CA VAL A 185 6.62 -6.84 6.85
C VAL A 185 6.91 -5.44 6.33
N TYR A 186 8.08 -5.28 5.71
CA TYR A 186 8.45 -4.05 5.03
C TYR A 186 7.90 -4.05 3.60
N MET A 187 7.01 -3.10 3.32
CA MET A 187 6.35 -2.96 2.02
C MET A 187 7.08 -1.97 1.13
N MET A 188 7.27 -2.35 -0.13
CA MET A 188 7.92 -1.56 -1.16
C MET A 188 7.10 -1.61 -2.46
N TRP A 189 7.17 -0.53 -3.23
CA TRP A 189 6.74 -0.57 -4.62
C TRP A 189 7.87 -1.12 -5.48
N GLY A 190 7.53 -1.75 -6.60
CA GLY A 190 8.49 -2.22 -7.57
C GLY A 190 9.39 -1.09 -8.08
N GLU A 191 10.67 -1.39 -8.21
CA GLU A 191 11.69 -0.60 -8.91
C GLU A 191 12.53 -1.57 -9.77
N THR A 192 13.70 -1.14 -10.26
CA THR A 192 14.65 -2.06 -10.90
C THR A 192 15.16 -3.11 -9.90
N PHE A 193 15.56 -4.27 -10.40
CA PHE A 193 16.04 -5.38 -9.57
C PHE A 193 17.19 -4.98 -8.65
N GLU A 194 18.16 -4.23 -9.17
CA GLU A 194 19.35 -3.78 -8.45
C GLU A 194 18.96 -2.89 -7.27
N ARG A 195 18.09 -1.91 -7.51
CA ARG A 195 17.62 -0.98 -6.47
C ARG A 195 16.81 -1.70 -5.39
N MET A 196 16.00 -2.67 -5.78
CA MET A 196 15.23 -3.49 -4.84
C MET A 196 16.16 -4.34 -3.97
N LYS A 197 17.19 -4.95 -4.57
CA LYS A 197 18.21 -5.72 -3.85
C LYS A 197 18.97 -4.85 -2.85
N GLU A 198 19.43 -3.67 -3.28
CA GLU A 198 20.09 -2.68 -2.41
C GLU A 198 19.19 -2.26 -1.24
N ARG A 199 17.90 -1.97 -1.51
CA ARG A 199 16.93 -1.59 -0.48
C ARG A 199 16.69 -2.71 0.53
N ILE A 200 16.54 -3.94 0.07
CA ILE A 200 16.35 -5.10 0.94
C ILE A 200 17.57 -5.29 1.83
N GLU A 201 18.78 -5.22 1.27
CA GLU A 201 20.02 -5.38 2.02
C GLU A 201 20.21 -4.28 3.06
N GLU A 202 19.95 -3.02 2.70
CA GLU A 202 19.95 -1.91 3.65
C GLU A 202 18.96 -2.17 4.81
N MET A 203 17.76 -2.63 4.52
CA MET A 203 16.75 -2.92 5.53
C MET A 203 17.11 -4.13 6.40
N LYS A 204 17.79 -5.15 5.85
CA LYS A 204 18.33 -6.26 6.64
C LYS A 204 19.33 -5.74 7.67
N GLN A 205 20.27 -4.89 7.24
CA GLN A 205 21.28 -4.30 8.12
C GLN A 205 20.66 -3.41 9.21
N LYS A 206 19.70 -2.54 8.83
CA LYS A 206 18.96 -1.70 9.78
C LYS A 206 18.17 -2.52 10.81
N ALA A 207 17.46 -3.56 10.37
CA ALA A 207 16.72 -4.43 11.28
C ALA A 207 17.65 -5.22 12.21
N ALA A 208 18.78 -5.70 11.69
CA ALA A 208 19.79 -6.42 12.48
C ALA A 208 20.39 -5.56 13.60
N HIS A 209 20.55 -4.25 13.38
CA HIS A 209 20.96 -3.32 14.44
C HIS A 209 20.00 -3.31 15.65
N TYR A 210 18.73 -3.63 15.44
CA TYR A 210 17.71 -3.79 16.49
C TYR A 210 17.53 -5.24 16.95
N GLY A 211 18.36 -6.18 16.49
CA GLY A 211 18.20 -7.61 16.78
C GLY A 211 16.94 -8.21 16.16
N ARG A 212 16.46 -7.64 15.04
CA ARG A 212 15.23 -8.05 14.36
C ARG A 212 15.50 -8.53 12.94
N THR A 213 14.57 -9.32 12.42
CA THR A 213 14.48 -9.67 11.00
C THR A 213 13.14 -9.23 10.45
N LEU A 214 13.12 -8.81 9.18
CA LEU A 214 11.92 -8.39 8.48
C LEU A 214 11.52 -9.43 7.43
N ARG A 215 10.22 -9.52 7.15
CA ARG A 215 9.72 -10.04 5.87
C ARG A 215 9.54 -8.87 4.91
N TYR A 216 9.45 -9.16 3.62
CA TYR A 216 9.38 -8.15 2.57
C TYR A 216 8.15 -8.39 1.69
N SER A 217 7.56 -7.30 1.20
CA SER A 217 6.47 -7.32 0.24
C SER A 217 6.79 -6.33 -0.87
N ILE A 218 6.75 -6.78 -2.12
CA ILE A 218 6.97 -5.94 -3.30
C ILE A 218 5.67 -5.90 -4.10
N SER A 219 5.26 -4.70 -4.50
CA SER A 219 4.05 -4.49 -5.28
C SER A 219 4.43 -4.12 -6.72
N PHE A 220 3.87 -4.86 -7.68
CA PHE A 220 3.91 -4.53 -9.10
C PHE A 220 2.49 -4.41 -9.64
N GLN A 221 2.34 -3.71 -10.76
CA GLN A 221 1.25 -3.91 -11.71
C GLN A 221 1.61 -5.03 -12.68
N VAL A 222 0.64 -5.59 -13.39
CA VAL A 222 0.89 -6.65 -14.37
C VAL A 222 0.11 -6.34 -15.63
N VAL A 223 0.79 -6.41 -16.78
CA VAL A 223 0.19 -6.33 -18.13
C VAL A 223 0.57 -7.59 -18.88
N LEU A 224 -0.43 -8.41 -19.20
CA LEU A 224 -0.23 -9.71 -19.86
C LEU A 224 -0.67 -9.67 -21.32
N GLY A 225 0.05 -10.39 -22.18
CA GLY A 225 -0.36 -10.73 -23.53
C GLY A 225 -0.13 -12.21 -23.83
N GLU A 226 -0.76 -12.76 -24.86
CA GLU A 226 -0.45 -14.13 -25.29
C GLU A 226 0.96 -14.20 -25.88
N THR A 227 1.39 -13.09 -26.48
CA THR A 227 2.78 -12.85 -26.89
C THR A 227 3.37 -11.63 -26.17
N GLU A 228 4.70 -11.57 -26.08
CA GLU A 228 5.39 -10.39 -25.53
C GLU A 228 5.02 -9.11 -26.31
N LYS A 229 4.92 -9.21 -27.64
CA LYS A 229 4.53 -8.08 -28.49
C LYS A 229 3.16 -7.54 -28.10
N GLU A 230 2.17 -8.42 -27.94
CA GLU A 230 0.82 -8.03 -27.52
C GLU A 230 0.81 -7.40 -26.13
N ALA A 231 1.60 -7.93 -25.18
CA ALA A 231 1.70 -7.36 -23.85
C ALA A 231 2.21 -5.91 -23.89
N TRP A 232 3.22 -5.63 -24.72
CA TRP A 232 3.74 -4.28 -24.92
C TRP A 232 2.76 -3.37 -25.65
N GLU A 233 2.07 -3.86 -26.67
CA GLU A 233 1.01 -3.10 -27.35
C GLU A 233 -0.13 -2.73 -26.38
N GLN A 234 -0.51 -3.63 -25.47
CA GLN A 234 -1.47 -3.32 -24.41
C GLN A 234 -0.92 -2.29 -23.41
N ALA A 235 0.34 -2.39 -23.01
CA ALA A 235 0.97 -1.40 -22.14
C ALA A 235 0.93 -0.01 -22.79
N ASP A 236 1.28 0.10 -24.07
CA ASP A 236 1.17 1.35 -24.83
C ASP A 236 -0.26 1.87 -24.89
N ALA A 237 -1.24 0.99 -25.13
CA ALA A 237 -2.65 1.35 -25.18
C ALA A 237 -3.16 1.93 -23.85
N LEU A 238 -2.68 1.43 -22.70
CA LEU A 238 -3.05 1.96 -21.38
C LEU A 238 -2.66 3.43 -21.19
N VAL A 239 -1.59 3.89 -21.85
CA VAL A 239 -1.08 5.26 -21.70
C VAL A 239 -1.34 6.15 -22.92
N SER A 240 -1.83 5.59 -24.02
CA SER A 240 -2.05 6.32 -25.29
C SER A 240 -3.13 7.40 -25.17
N HIS A 241 -4.12 7.20 -24.30
CA HIS A 241 -5.26 8.10 -24.08
C HIS A 241 -5.04 9.11 -22.94
N LEU A 242 -3.85 9.16 -22.34
CA LEU A 242 -3.59 10.08 -21.23
C LEU A 242 -3.53 11.53 -21.71
N SER A 243 -4.42 12.36 -21.17
CA SER A 243 -4.45 13.79 -21.44
C SER A 243 -3.22 14.50 -20.88
N GLU A 244 -2.79 15.56 -21.57
CA GLU A 244 -1.71 16.42 -21.06
C GLU A 244 -2.09 17.10 -19.74
N SER A 245 -3.38 17.38 -19.52
CA SER A 245 -3.90 17.86 -18.23
C SER A 245 -3.66 16.86 -17.11
N ALA A 246 -3.95 15.58 -17.33
CA ALA A 246 -3.71 14.52 -16.35
C ALA A 246 -2.24 14.40 -15.97
N LYS A 247 -1.34 14.38 -16.98
CA LYS A 247 0.11 14.33 -16.76
C LYS A 247 0.62 15.55 -15.98
N ARG A 248 0.19 16.76 -16.34
CA ARG A 248 0.55 17.99 -15.59
C ARG A 248 0.05 17.96 -14.15
N LYS A 249 -1.20 17.53 -13.93
CA LYS A 249 -1.77 17.37 -12.59
C LYS A 249 -0.95 16.40 -11.76
N LYS A 250 -0.51 15.29 -12.36
CA LYS A 250 0.39 14.32 -11.71
C LYS A 250 1.74 14.96 -11.34
N ASP A 251 2.37 15.69 -12.25
CA ASP A 251 3.63 16.39 -12.00
C ASP A 251 3.51 17.35 -10.81
N GLU A 252 2.45 18.15 -10.76
CA GLU A 252 2.18 19.06 -9.64
C GLU A 252 1.98 18.32 -8.32
N LEU A 253 1.25 17.20 -8.33
CA LEU A 253 1.03 16.37 -7.13
C LEU A 253 2.35 15.81 -6.60
N ILE A 254 3.26 15.36 -7.48
CA ILE A 254 4.58 14.87 -7.09
C ILE A 254 5.44 15.99 -6.50
N GLN A 255 5.43 17.18 -7.11
CA GLN A 255 6.20 18.33 -6.64
C GLN A 255 5.74 18.81 -5.26
N LYS A 256 4.41 18.87 -5.04
CA LYS A 256 3.80 19.35 -3.79
C LYS A 256 3.73 18.27 -2.69
N GLY A 257 3.99 17.01 -3.03
CA GLY A 257 3.94 15.88 -2.08
C GLY A 257 5.26 15.64 -1.34
N ASP A 258 5.19 14.94 -0.21
CA ASP A 258 6.36 14.58 0.61
C ASP A 258 6.86 13.16 0.33
N SER A 259 6.12 12.35 -0.41
CA SER A 259 6.45 10.94 -0.63
C SER A 259 7.74 10.76 -1.43
N VAL A 260 8.83 10.42 -0.73
CA VAL A 260 10.14 10.10 -1.32
C VAL A 260 10.03 8.97 -2.34
N GLY A 261 9.24 7.93 -2.04
CA GLY A 261 9.02 6.81 -2.98
C GLY A 261 8.32 7.27 -4.26
N ALA A 262 7.32 8.15 -4.16
CA ALA A 262 6.60 8.61 -5.34
C ALA A 262 7.46 9.52 -6.22
N LYS A 263 8.29 10.37 -5.61
CA LYS A 263 9.27 11.20 -6.33
C LYS A 263 10.29 10.35 -7.08
N ARG A 264 10.79 9.28 -6.46
CA ARG A 264 11.74 8.35 -7.08
C ARG A 264 11.17 7.63 -8.29
N LEU A 265 9.98 7.05 -8.17
CA LEU A 265 9.33 6.38 -9.31
C LEU A 265 9.06 7.37 -10.45
N HIS A 266 8.69 8.59 -10.12
CA HIS A 266 8.44 9.63 -11.10
C HIS A 266 9.72 10.07 -11.85
N GLU A 267 10.84 10.19 -11.15
CA GLU A 267 12.15 10.43 -11.76
C GLU A 267 12.57 9.26 -12.67
N LEU A 268 12.37 8.02 -12.22
CA LEU A 268 12.66 6.82 -13.00
C LEU A 268 11.79 6.76 -14.28
N MET A 269 10.52 7.16 -14.20
CA MET A 269 9.65 7.31 -15.36
C MET A 269 10.18 8.40 -16.32
N LYS A 270 10.51 9.59 -15.82
CA LYS A 270 11.01 10.69 -16.66
C LYS A 270 12.31 10.34 -17.39
N THR A 271 13.25 9.69 -16.70
CA THR A 271 14.55 9.28 -17.27
C THR A 271 14.47 8.08 -18.21
N SER A 272 13.32 7.40 -18.28
CA SER A 272 13.07 6.29 -19.22
C SER A 272 12.17 6.66 -20.38
N ALA A 273 11.74 7.92 -20.51
CA ALA A 273 10.79 8.38 -21.53
C ALA A 273 11.26 8.06 -22.97
N GLU A 274 12.54 8.29 -23.28
CA GLU A 274 13.12 7.99 -24.61
C GLU A 274 13.10 6.49 -24.96
N ARG A 275 13.08 5.64 -23.94
CA ARG A 275 12.96 4.17 -24.05
C ARG A 275 11.53 3.70 -23.81
N ARG A 276 10.55 4.55 -24.12
CA ARG A 276 9.12 4.24 -23.97
C ARG A 276 8.76 3.80 -22.54
N PHE A 277 9.42 4.41 -21.55
CA PHE A 277 9.31 4.12 -20.12
C PHE A 277 9.74 2.71 -19.70
N GLN A 278 10.47 1.99 -20.55
CA GLN A 278 11.08 0.72 -20.17
C GLN A 278 12.28 0.97 -19.25
N ILE A 279 12.23 0.38 -18.06
CA ILE A 279 13.23 0.56 -17.00
C ILE A 279 14.04 -0.71 -16.73
N GLY A 280 13.68 -1.81 -17.38
CA GLY A 280 14.38 -3.09 -17.35
C GLY A 280 13.69 -4.13 -18.24
N PRO A 281 14.23 -5.36 -18.29
CA PRO A 281 13.58 -6.48 -18.98
C PRO A 281 12.17 -6.71 -18.40
N ASN A 282 11.15 -6.67 -19.26
CA ASN A 282 9.74 -6.83 -18.86
C ASN A 282 9.28 -5.89 -17.74
N LEU A 283 9.94 -4.73 -17.56
CA LEU A 283 9.67 -3.80 -16.47
C LEU A 283 9.41 -2.39 -17.00
N TRP A 284 8.25 -1.83 -16.66
CA TRP A 284 7.73 -0.64 -17.31
C TRP A 284 7.19 0.40 -16.31
N ALA A 285 7.59 1.66 -16.51
CA ALA A 285 7.21 2.78 -15.64
C ALA A 285 6.09 3.65 -16.22
N GLY A 286 5.50 3.30 -17.36
CA GLY A 286 4.58 4.18 -18.08
C GLY A 286 3.31 4.54 -17.31
N LEU A 287 2.78 3.66 -16.47
CA LEU A 287 1.62 3.98 -15.61
C LEU A 287 1.93 5.09 -14.59
N THR A 288 3.21 5.31 -14.24
CA THR A 288 3.66 6.35 -13.29
C THR A 288 3.38 7.77 -13.79
N GLN A 289 3.07 7.93 -15.08
CA GLN A 289 2.61 9.20 -15.66
C GLN A 289 1.31 9.72 -15.02
N VAL A 290 0.52 8.85 -14.40
CA VAL A 290 -0.77 9.19 -13.79
C VAL A 290 -1.02 8.51 -12.45
N LEU A 291 -0.54 7.28 -12.28
CA LEU A 291 -0.66 6.56 -11.01
C LEU A 291 0.34 7.08 -9.98
N SER A 292 -0.09 7.11 -8.73
CA SER A 292 0.79 7.29 -7.57
C SER A 292 0.91 5.97 -6.81
N GLY A 293 2.08 5.68 -6.27
CA GLY A 293 2.31 4.46 -5.49
C GLY A 293 2.71 3.27 -6.35
N ASN A 294 1.95 2.17 -6.29
CA ASN A 294 2.20 0.97 -7.09
C ASN A 294 1.96 1.25 -8.58
N SER A 295 2.97 1.75 -9.29
CA SER A 295 2.85 2.21 -10.68
C SER A 295 3.86 1.57 -11.64
N ILE A 296 4.75 0.72 -11.16
CA ILE A 296 5.66 -0.05 -12.01
C ILE A 296 4.98 -1.36 -12.40
N ALA A 297 4.97 -1.66 -13.70
CA ALA A 297 4.35 -2.85 -14.24
C ALA A 297 5.37 -3.88 -14.72
N LEU A 298 5.06 -5.16 -14.50
CA LEU A 298 5.65 -6.28 -15.21
C LEU A 298 4.86 -6.49 -16.51
N VAL A 299 5.55 -6.53 -17.66
CA VAL A 299 4.94 -6.59 -19.00
C VAL A 299 5.51 -7.78 -19.77
N GLY A 300 4.65 -8.72 -20.18
CA GLY A 300 5.08 -9.88 -20.97
C GLY A 300 4.03 -10.98 -21.01
N THR A 301 4.43 -12.18 -21.43
CA THR A 301 3.58 -13.39 -21.30
C THR A 301 3.46 -13.80 -19.82
N PRO A 302 2.49 -14.65 -19.46
CA PRO A 302 2.38 -15.19 -18.09
C PRO A 302 3.69 -15.80 -17.58
N GLU A 303 4.42 -16.54 -18.42
CA GLU A 303 5.69 -17.17 -18.09
C GLU A 303 6.79 -16.13 -17.85
N GLN A 304 6.92 -15.13 -18.73
CA GLN A 304 7.91 -14.07 -18.57
C GLN A 304 7.67 -13.26 -17.29
N VAL A 305 6.42 -12.95 -16.97
CA VAL A 305 6.06 -12.25 -15.74
C VAL A 305 6.34 -13.12 -14.52
N ALA A 306 6.03 -14.41 -14.57
CA ALA A 306 6.35 -15.36 -13.50
C ALA A 306 7.85 -15.46 -13.25
N ASP A 307 8.66 -15.55 -14.31
CA ASP A 307 10.13 -15.58 -14.21
C ASP A 307 10.68 -14.32 -13.54
N ARG A 308 10.15 -13.14 -13.88
CA ARG A 308 10.53 -11.88 -13.21
C ARG A 308 10.12 -11.86 -11.76
N LEU A 309 8.92 -12.34 -11.42
CA LEU A 309 8.50 -12.42 -10.02
C LEU A 309 9.43 -13.34 -9.22
N ILE A 310 9.85 -14.47 -9.80
CA ILE A 310 10.82 -15.39 -9.19
C ILE A 310 12.18 -14.71 -8.98
N GLU A 311 12.64 -13.95 -9.97
CA GLU A 311 13.89 -13.16 -9.86
C GLU A 311 13.83 -12.18 -8.68
N PHE A 312 12.73 -11.46 -8.48
CA PHE A 312 12.58 -10.52 -7.36
C PHE A 312 12.47 -11.16 -5.97
N ILE A 313 12.15 -12.45 -5.87
CA ILE A 313 12.02 -13.16 -4.58
C ILE A 313 13.21 -14.08 -4.25
N GLY A 314 14.05 -14.42 -5.24
CA GLY A 314 15.27 -15.23 -5.10
C GLY A 314 16.48 -14.43 -4.61
#